data_AF-A0AAV0XCJ4-F1
#
_entry.id   AF-A0AAV0XCJ4-F1
#
_cell.length_a   1.000
_cell.length_b   1.000
_cell.length_c   1.000
_cell.angle_alpha   90.00
_cell.angle_beta   90.00
_cell.angle_gamma   90.00
#
_symmetry.space_group_name_H-M   'P 1'
#
loop_
_entity.id
_entity.type
_entity.pdbx_description
1 polymer ?
#
loop_
_entity_poly.entity_id
_entity_poly.type
_entity_poly.pdbx_seq_one_letter_code
_entity_poly.pdbx_strand_id
1 'polypeptide(L)'
;MIAPNRSMHDAFNQELNRELQYNVDTLQEFVRNNVPLLNEQQKQVYKTLMQAVDNNTGGLFFLDAPGGTGKTFVISLILATIRSRCDIALALASSGIAATLLDGGRTAHSALKLPLNLNTIDTPTCNISRSSAMGKLLMQCKLIVWDECTMAHKKSLEALNFTLKDLRRNNNIFGGLMILLAGDFRQTLPVVPRGTPADELNACLKASPLWNNVKTLPLTTNMRVQLQNDQSAAQFSKQLLDLGNGKVPVDATSGLITLTNDFCRFVDTQLVLIENVFPNISENYKNYAWLSQRAILAAKNNDVHALNFTIQSKIAGDLVTYKSVDSITNPDDVVNYPTEFLNSLEIPGFPPHNLQLKVGTVILILRNLNPPRLCNGTRLSVKRLMPNLIEATIINGKYAGENVCIPRIPMIPPDLPFDFKRLQFPVRLAFAMTINKSQGQSLSVCGINLENHCFSHGQLYVACSRVGKPSALFVLTSNQKTKNVVYQRALQ
;
A
#
# COMPACT_ATOMS: atom_id res chain seq x y z
N MET A 1 -19.99 -24.11 18.69
CA MET A 1 -19.58 -23.22 19.78
C MET A 1 -19.87 -21.79 19.37
N ILE A 2 -20.73 -21.11 20.11
CA ILE A 2 -21.06 -19.69 19.89
C ILE A 2 -19.78 -18.89 20.15
N ALA A 3 -19.36 -18.06 19.18
CA ALA A 3 -18.20 -17.19 19.36
C ALA A 3 -18.43 -16.29 20.60
N PRO A 4 -17.44 -16.07 21.47
CA PRO A 4 -17.62 -15.24 22.64
C PRO A 4 -17.98 -13.82 22.19
N ASN A 5 -19.21 -13.40 22.49
CA ASN A 5 -19.68 -12.04 22.26
C ASN A 5 -18.92 -11.13 23.25
N ARG A 6 -17.93 -10.40 22.77
CA ARG A 6 -17.25 -9.35 23.56
C ARG A 6 -18.25 -8.24 23.85
N SER A 7 -18.30 -7.77 25.09
CA SER A 7 -19.16 -6.62 25.43
C SER A 7 -18.71 -5.38 24.65
N MET A 8 -19.64 -4.55 24.18
CA MET A 8 -19.30 -3.30 23.48
C MET A 8 -18.45 -2.34 24.32
N HIS A 9 -18.55 -2.45 25.65
CA HIS A 9 -17.78 -1.63 26.57
C HIS A 9 -16.29 -2.00 26.57
N ASP A 10 -15.97 -3.30 26.43
CA ASP A 10 -14.58 -3.78 26.33
C ASP A 10 -13.93 -3.40 25.01
N ALA A 11 -14.70 -3.46 23.91
CA ALA A 11 -14.23 -3.02 22.59
C ALA A 11 -13.96 -1.50 22.55
N PHE A 12 -14.78 -0.70 23.24
CA PHE A 12 -14.56 0.74 23.40
C PHE A 12 -13.29 1.05 24.18
N ASN A 13 -13.13 0.44 25.35
CA ASN A 13 -11.94 0.63 26.17
C ASN A 13 -10.69 0.19 25.40
N GLN A 14 -10.75 -0.88 24.60
CA GLN A 14 -9.60 -1.36 23.84
C GLN A 14 -9.17 -0.39 22.71
N GLU A 15 -10.10 0.14 21.92
CA GLU A 15 -9.75 1.11 20.87
C GLU A 15 -9.31 2.46 21.46
N LEU A 16 -9.98 2.93 22.51
CA LEU A 16 -9.61 4.17 23.19
C LEU A 16 -8.25 4.05 23.87
N ASN A 17 -8.02 2.97 24.63
CA ASN A 17 -6.73 2.70 25.27
C ASN A 17 -5.63 2.60 24.22
N ARG A 18 -5.88 2.00 23.06
CA ARG A 18 -4.89 1.93 21.99
C ARG A 18 -4.46 3.29 21.46
N GLU A 19 -5.37 4.27 21.39
CA GLU A 19 -5.05 5.62 20.90
C GLU A 19 -4.57 6.56 22.03
N LEU A 20 -4.79 6.23 23.30
CA LEU A 20 -4.39 7.05 24.46
C LEU A 20 -3.19 6.49 25.26
N GLN A 21 -2.80 5.23 25.08
CA GLN A 21 -1.68 4.60 25.81
C GLN A 21 -0.33 4.71 25.10
N TYR A 22 -0.16 5.71 24.24
CA TYR A 22 1.18 6.01 23.73
C TYR A 22 2.09 6.43 24.89
N ASN A 23 3.34 5.96 24.88
CA ASN A 23 4.32 6.41 25.86
C ASN A 23 4.67 7.87 25.56
N VAL A 24 4.13 8.77 26.39
CA VAL A 24 4.27 10.22 26.22
C VAL A 24 5.73 10.64 26.23
N ASP A 25 6.53 10.13 27.17
CA ASP A 25 7.95 10.48 27.29
C ASP A 25 8.74 10.09 26.03
N THR A 26 8.48 8.90 25.51
CA THR A 26 9.11 8.41 24.27
C THR A 26 8.72 9.27 23.07
N LEU A 27 7.45 9.66 22.97
CA LEU A 27 6.99 10.55 21.89
C LEU A 27 7.57 11.97 22.03
N GLN A 28 7.64 12.52 23.25
CA GLN A 28 8.22 13.83 23.49
C GLN A 28 9.72 13.85 23.16
N GLU A 29 10.45 12.80 23.55
CA GLU A 29 11.86 12.64 23.19
C GLU A 29 12.03 12.53 21.66
N PHE A 30 11.21 11.71 21.00
CA PHE A 30 11.20 11.61 19.54
C PHE A 30 10.96 12.98 18.89
N VAL A 31 9.97 13.75 19.35
CA VAL A 31 9.68 15.09 18.82
C VAL A 31 10.85 16.04 19.05
N ARG A 32 11.40 16.11 20.26
CA ARG A 32 12.53 16.99 20.61
C ARG A 32 13.75 16.72 19.74
N ASN A 33 14.04 15.45 19.48
CA ASN A 33 15.23 15.05 18.72
C ASN A 33 15.04 15.21 17.20
N ASN A 34 13.81 15.13 16.69
CA ASN A 34 13.55 15.09 15.24
C ASN A 34 13.00 16.39 14.64
N VAL A 35 12.33 17.26 15.41
CA VAL A 35 11.92 18.60 14.92
C VAL A 35 13.11 19.42 14.39
N PRO A 36 14.28 19.45 15.04
CA PRO A 36 15.44 20.19 14.53
C PRO A 36 15.99 19.67 13.20
N LEU A 37 15.69 18.41 12.84
CA LEU A 37 16.18 17.77 11.61
C LEU A 37 15.33 18.09 10.38
N LEU A 38 14.20 18.79 10.54
CA LEU A 38 13.35 19.20 9.41
C LEU A 38 14.09 20.22 8.54
N ASN A 39 14.06 20.00 7.22
CA ASN A 39 14.46 21.05 6.28
C ASN A 39 13.43 22.21 6.28
N GLU A 40 13.76 23.33 5.64
CA GLU A 40 12.90 24.53 5.65
C GLU A 40 11.48 24.29 5.13
N GLN A 41 11.30 23.52 4.04
CA GLN A 41 9.97 23.19 3.51
C GLN A 41 9.17 22.32 4.49
N GLN A 42 9.81 21.27 5.02
CA GLN A 42 9.19 20.37 5.99
C GLN A 42 8.83 21.11 7.29
N LYS A 43 9.66 22.06 7.72
CA LYS A 43 9.43 22.92 8.89
C LYS A 43 8.26 23.86 8.67
N GLN A 44 8.10 24.43 7.46
CA GLN A 44 6.95 25.24 7.10
C GLN A 44 5.65 24.43 7.11
N VAL A 45 5.67 23.21 6.55
CA VAL A 45 4.54 22.26 6.60
C VAL A 45 4.17 21.95 8.05
N TYR A 46 5.14 21.54 8.86
CA TYR A 46 4.96 21.21 10.27
C TYR A 46 4.34 22.38 11.04
N LYS A 47 4.92 23.60 10.93
CA LYS A 47 4.39 24.81 11.59
C LYS A 47 2.95 25.12 11.17
N THR A 48 2.67 25.07 9.87
CA THR A 48 1.32 25.37 9.33
C THR A 48 0.27 24.42 9.90
N LEU A 49 0.58 23.12 9.96
CA LEU A 49 -0.34 22.11 10.46
C LEU A 49 -0.50 22.19 11.98
N MET A 50 0.60 22.38 12.72
CA MET A 50 0.53 22.55 14.18
C MET A 50 -0.27 23.79 14.58
N GLN A 51 -0.10 24.92 13.90
CA GLN A 51 -0.90 26.12 14.14
C GLN A 51 -2.40 25.87 13.91
N ALA A 52 -2.77 25.13 12.87
CA ALA A 52 -4.16 24.80 12.59
C ALA A 52 -4.75 23.80 13.61
N VAL A 53 -3.93 22.93 14.19
CA VAL A 53 -4.32 22.05 15.31
C VAL A 53 -4.53 22.88 16.58
N ASP A 54 -3.55 23.73 16.94
CA ASP A 54 -3.56 24.55 18.15
C ASP A 54 -4.77 25.51 18.16
N ASN A 55 -5.07 26.12 17.01
CA ASN A 55 -6.20 27.04 16.85
C ASN A 55 -7.55 26.32 16.61
N ASN A 56 -7.56 24.99 16.51
CA ASN A 56 -8.74 24.19 16.17
C ASN A 56 -9.49 24.67 14.92
N THR A 57 -8.78 25.20 13.92
CA THR A 57 -9.40 25.70 12.68
C THR A 57 -9.89 24.57 11.77
N GLY A 58 -9.44 23.34 12.01
CA GLY A 58 -9.69 22.21 11.13
C GLY A 58 -9.04 22.42 9.76
N GLY A 59 -9.67 21.86 8.72
CA GLY A 59 -9.29 22.08 7.32
C GLY A 59 -8.88 20.82 6.59
N LEU A 60 -8.86 20.91 5.26
CA LEU A 60 -8.43 19.85 4.37
C LEU A 60 -7.09 20.23 3.73
N PHE A 61 -6.05 19.47 4.05
CA PHE A 61 -4.70 19.69 3.55
C PHE A 61 -4.25 18.53 2.68
N PHE A 62 -3.44 18.81 1.67
CA PHE A 62 -2.78 17.78 0.86
C PHE A 62 -1.27 18.00 0.86
N LEU A 63 -0.54 17.02 1.40
CA LEU A 63 0.91 16.95 1.34
C LEU A 63 1.34 16.30 0.01
N ASP A 64 1.67 17.12 -0.99
CA ASP A 64 2.22 16.67 -2.27
C ASP A 64 3.70 16.34 -2.08
N ALA A 65 4.01 15.05 -2.02
CA ALA A 65 5.32 14.59 -1.61
C ALA A 65 5.80 13.42 -2.50
N PRO A 66 6.55 13.72 -3.57
CA PRO A 66 7.24 12.72 -4.38
C PRO A 66 8.16 11.81 -3.55
N GLY A 67 8.53 10.67 -4.15
CA GLY A 67 9.40 9.69 -3.51
C GLY A 67 10.72 10.30 -3.01
N GLY A 68 11.08 10.00 -1.75
CA GLY A 68 12.34 10.46 -1.15
C GLY A 68 12.31 11.83 -0.50
N THR A 69 11.18 12.53 -0.49
CA THR A 69 11.04 13.89 0.11
C THR A 69 10.84 13.92 1.62
N GLY A 70 10.80 12.76 2.27
CA GLY A 70 10.61 12.66 3.73
C GLY A 70 9.15 12.69 4.19
N LYS A 71 8.17 12.45 3.30
CA LYS A 71 6.72 12.35 3.63
C LYS A 71 6.44 11.64 4.95
N THR A 72 6.89 10.38 5.07
CA THR A 72 6.64 9.55 6.26
C THR A 72 7.28 10.13 7.51
N PHE A 73 8.45 10.76 7.39
CA PHE A 73 9.12 11.41 8.53
C PHE A 73 8.29 12.59 9.05
N VAL A 74 7.82 13.47 8.16
CA VAL A 74 6.98 14.61 8.51
C VAL A 74 5.65 14.16 9.12
N ILE A 75 4.98 13.18 8.50
CA ILE A 75 3.72 12.62 9.02
C ILE A 75 3.91 12.02 10.41
N SER A 76 4.95 11.20 10.61
CA SER A 76 5.23 10.58 11.90
C SER A 76 5.51 11.61 12.99
N LEU A 77 6.22 12.69 12.65
CA LEU A 77 6.49 13.78 13.58
C LEU A 77 5.22 14.54 13.98
N ILE A 78 4.33 14.83 13.02
CA ILE A 78 3.02 15.46 13.27
C ILE A 78 2.17 14.57 14.19
N LEU A 79 2.07 13.28 13.90
CA LEU A 79 1.34 12.32 14.71
C LEU A 79 1.92 12.25 16.13
N ALA A 80 3.25 12.18 16.26
CA ALA A 80 3.93 12.13 17.55
C ALA A 80 3.70 13.39 18.38
N THR A 81 3.76 14.58 17.77
CA THR A 81 3.52 15.85 18.48
C THR A 81 2.11 15.98 19.02
N ILE A 82 1.10 15.54 18.28
CA ILE A 82 -0.29 15.60 18.77
C ILE A 82 -0.51 14.56 19.87
N ARG A 83 -0.06 13.32 19.64
CA ARG A 83 -0.23 12.22 20.61
C ARG A 83 0.55 12.44 21.90
N SER A 84 1.69 13.13 21.87
CA SER A 84 2.46 13.46 23.08
C SER A 84 1.77 14.49 23.98
N ARG A 85 0.72 15.15 23.48
CA ARG A 85 -0.17 16.05 24.24
C ARG A 85 -1.41 15.33 24.76
N CYS A 86 -1.46 14.00 24.64
CA CYS A 86 -2.63 13.17 24.94
C CYS A 86 -3.86 13.47 24.06
N ASP A 87 -3.67 14.15 22.93
CA ASP A 87 -4.70 14.36 21.92
C ASP A 87 -4.78 13.16 20.95
N ILE A 88 -5.97 12.95 20.38
CA ILE A 88 -6.21 11.83 19.46
C ILE A 88 -5.85 12.25 18.02
N ALA A 89 -4.89 11.54 17.42
CA ALA A 89 -4.55 11.64 16.01
C ALA A 89 -4.55 10.25 15.35
N LEU A 90 -5.39 10.08 14.32
CA LEU A 90 -5.55 8.80 13.62
C LEU A 90 -4.63 8.73 12.40
N ALA A 91 -3.90 7.63 12.30
CA ALA A 91 -3.04 7.32 11.15
C ALA A 91 -3.72 6.31 10.23
N LEU A 92 -4.20 6.78 9.08
CA LEU A 92 -4.82 5.96 8.06
C LEU A 92 -3.93 5.86 6.82
N ALA A 93 -4.07 4.78 6.07
CA ALA A 93 -3.47 4.66 4.75
C ALA A 93 -4.37 3.89 3.76
N SER A 94 -4.17 4.07 2.47
CA SER A 94 -4.96 3.34 1.45
C SER A 94 -4.58 1.87 1.32
N SER A 95 -3.34 1.49 1.68
CA SER A 95 -2.85 0.11 1.63
C SER A 95 -2.36 -0.38 2.99
N GLY A 96 -2.40 -1.70 3.21
CA GLY A 96 -1.93 -2.32 4.45
C GLY A 96 -0.44 -2.08 4.70
N ILE A 97 0.36 -2.09 3.64
CA ILE A 97 1.80 -1.84 3.70
C ILE A 97 2.08 -0.40 4.14
N ALA A 98 1.43 0.58 3.51
CA ALA A 98 1.59 1.98 3.89
C ALA A 98 1.15 2.21 5.35
N ALA A 99 0.08 1.55 5.80
CA ALA A 99 -0.36 1.61 7.19
C ALA A 99 0.71 1.11 8.17
N THR A 100 1.50 0.08 7.82
CA THR A 100 2.58 -0.43 8.69
C THR A 100 3.74 0.55 8.88
N LEU A 101 3.88 1.56 8.01
CA LEU A 101 4.94 2.57 8.11
C LEU A 101 4.62 3.68 9.12
N LEU A 102 3.36 3.78 9.55
CA LEU A 102 2.90 4.77 10.51
C LEU A 102 2.60 4.10 11.85
N ASP A 103 3.03 4.71 12.95
CA ASP A 103 2.76 4.15 14.25
C ASP A 103 1.26 4.22 14.57
N GLY A 104 0.68 3.10 15.00
CA GLY A 104 -0.78 2.94 15.12
C GLY A 104 -1.55 2.87 13.79
N GLY A 105 -0.85 2.85 12.64
CA GLY A 105 -1.47 2.93 11.32
C GLY A 105 -2.45 1.80 11.00
N ARG A 106 -3.54 2.14 10.31
CA ARG A 106 -4.58 1.20 9.84
C ARG A 106 -4.98 1.52 8.41
N THR A 107 -5.57 0.56 7.69
CA THR A 107 -6.15 0.89 6.38
C THR A 107 -7.41 1.72 6.56
N ALA A 108 -7.60 2.75 5.73
CA ALA A 108 -8.78 3.62 5.78
C ALA A 108 -10.08 2.81 5.69
N HIS A 109 -10.15 1.84 4.79
CA HIS A 109 -11.30 0.92 4.66
C HIS A 109 -11.66 0.21 5.97
N SER A 110 -10.64 -0.32 6.68
CA SER A 110 -10.88 -1.05 7.93
C SER A 110 -11.22 -0.12 9.10
N ALA A 111 -10.54 1.02 9.20
CA ALA A 111 -10.72 1.95 10.32
C ALA A 111 -12.04 2.71 10.20
N LEU A 112 -12.38 3.16 8.99
CA LEU A 112 -13.57 3.94 8.71
C LEU A 112 -14.79 3.07 8.37
N LYS A 113 -14.64 1.74 8.27
CA LYS A 113 -15.71 0.82 7.83
C LYS A 113 -16.38 1.32 6.55
N LEU A 114 -15.56 1.66 5.56
CA LEU A 114 -16.04 2.13 4.27
C LEU A 114 -16.80 1.00 3.56
N PRO A 115 -17.89 1.31 2.84
CA PRO A 115 -18.56 0.35 1.96
C PRO A 115 -17.57 -0.21 0.94
N LEU A 116 -17.72 -1.48 0.56
CA LEU A 116 -16.91 -2.07 -0.52
C LEU A 116 -17.39 -1.59 -1.90
N ASN A 117 -18.70 -1.35 -2.05
CA ASN A 117 -19.34 -0.98 -3.31
C ASN A 117 -19.47 0.55 -3.44
N LEU A 118 -18.38 1.29 -3.20
CA LEU A 118 -18.41 2.76 -3.27
C LEU A 118 -18.91 3.26 -4.63
N ASN A 119 -18.59 2.56 -5.71
CA ASN A 119 -18.93 2.99 -7.06
C ASN A 119 -20.45 3.06 -7.29
N THR A 120 -21.23 2.19 -6.66
CA THR A 120 -22.68 2.06 -6.88
C THR A 120 -23.54 2.87 -5.91
N ILE A 121 -22.96 3.42 -4.84
CA ILE A 121 -23.69 4.18 -3.82
C ILE A 121 -23.58 5.66 -4.14
N ASP A 122 -24.71 6.36 -4.26
CA ASP A 122 -24.74 7.80 -4.57
C ASP A 122 -24.28 8.67 -3.40
N THR A 123 -24.74 8.34 -2.19
CA THR A 123 -24.37 9.04 -0.95
C THR A 123 -23.74 8.07 0.05
N PRO A 124 -22.46 7.69 -0.18
CA PRO A 124 -21.81 6.72 0.68
C PRO A 124 -21.61 7.31 2.08
N THR A 125 -21.75 6.47 3.10
CA THR A 125 -21.44 6.80 4.49
C THR A 125 -20.53 5.74 5.08
N CYS A 126 -19.79 6.09 6.12
CA CYS A 126 -19.01 5.14 6.89
C CYS A 126 -19.96 4.39 7.82
N ASN A 127 -19.86 3.06 7.92
CA ASN A 127 -20.71 2.27 8.81
C ASN A 127 -20.25 2.37 10.28
N ILE A 128 -20.31 3.57 10.83
CA ILE A 128 -19.83 3.94 12.17
C ILE A 128 -20.96 4.67 12.89
N SER A 129 -21.50 4.04 13.94
CA SER A 129 -22.47 4.70 14.81
C SER A 129 -21.79 5.60 15.83
N ARG A 130 -22.49 6.64 16.29
CA ARG A 130 -22.03 7.53 17.36
C ARG A 130 -21.71 6.81 18.67
N SER A 131 -22.45 5.74 18.97
CA SER A 131 -22.25 4.92 20.17
C SER A 131 -21.05 3.98 20.06
N SER A 132 -20.58 3.70 18.84
CA SER A 132 -19.42 2.83 18.62
C SER A 132 -18.13 3.47 19.12
N ALA A 133 -17.14 2.62 19.37
CA ALA A 133 -15.84 3.04 19.85
C ALA A 133 -15.14 4.02 18.91
N MET A 134 -15.03 3.64 17.64
CA MET A 134 -14.55 4.51 16.56
C MET A 134 -15.37 5.80 16.44
N GLY A 135 -16.71 5.75 16.60
CA GLY A 135 -17.54 6.96 16.59
C GLY A 135 -17.15 7.96 17.67
N LYS A 136 -16.92 7.47 18.90
CA LYS A 136 -16.43 8.30 20.02
C LYS A 136 -15.03 8.85 19.77
N LEU A 137 -14.12 8.03 19.24
CA LEU A 137 -12.77 8.47 18.85
C LEU A 137 -12.83 9.60 17.82
N LEU A 138 -13.62 9.44 16.75
CA LEU A 138 -13.75 10.43 15.69
C LEU A 138 -14.35 11.76 16.16
N MET A 139 -15.19 11.75 17.20
CA MET A 139 -15.72 12.98 17.80
C MET A 139 -14.63 13.79 18.52
N GLN A 140 -13.70 13.12 19.20
CA GLN A 140 -12.63 13.73 19.99
C GLN A 140 -11.32 13.94 19.20
N CYS A 141 -11.19 13.29 18.05
CA CYS A 141 -10.04 13.38 17.17
C CYS A 141 -9.69 14.83 16.81
N LYS A 142 -8.40 15.15 16.77
CA LYS A 142 -7.85 16.43 16.31
C LYS A 142 -7.35 16.38 14.87
N LEU A 143 -6.87 15.22 14.44
CA LEU A 143 -6.27 15.02 13.13
C LEU A 143 -6.54 13.61 12.61
N ILE A 144 -6.95 13.50 11.35
CA ILE A 144 -6.84 12.26 10.58
C ILE A 144 -5.79 12.47 9.49
N VAL A 145 -4.74 11.65 9.52
CA VAL A 145 -3.82 11.52 8.39
C VAL A 145 -4.30 10.39 7.50
N TRP A 146 -4.29 10.60 6.18
CA TRP A 146 -4.54 9.56 5.19
C TRP A 146 -3.39 9.49 4.20
N ASP A 147 -2.50 8.53 4.40
CA ASP A 147 -1.33 8.32 3.56
C ASP A 147 -1.62 7.44 2.32
N GLU A 148 -0.85 7.64 1.26
CA GLU A 148 -1.06 7.05 -0.07
C GLU A 148 -2.50 7.28 -0.57
N CYS A 149 -3.03 8.49 -0.35
CA CYS A 149 -4.44 8.82 -0.62
C CYS A 149 -4.81 8.76 -2.11
N THR A 150 -3.83 8.78 -3.03
CA THR A 150 -4.07 8.82 -4.48
C THR A 150 -4.74 7.56 -5.02
N MET A 151 -4.59 6.44 -4.32
CA MET A 151 -5.27 5.18 -4.64
C MET A 151 -6.72 5.12 -4.11
N ALA A 152 -7.15 6.10 -3.31
CA ALA A 152 -8.47 6.11 -2.71
C ALA A 152 -9.52 6.70 -3.67
N HIS A 153 -10.66 6.03 -3.76
CA HIS A 153 -11.79 6.54 -4.52
C HIS A 153 -12.39 7.79 -3.85
N LYS A 154 -12.75 8.84 -4.59
CA LYS A 154 -13.32 10.10 -4.07
C LYS A 154 -14.48 9.94 -3.10
N LYS A 155 -15.40 9.04 -3.46
CA LYS A 155 -16.53 8.60 -2.64
C LYS A 155 -16.14 8.16 -1.22
N SER A 156 -14.92 7.67 -1.01
CA SER A 156 -14.40 7.35 0.33
C SER A 156 -14.20 8.61 1.18
N LEU A 157 -13.65 9.66 0.59
CA LEU A 157 -13.44 10.95 1.24
C LEU A 157 -14.78 11.66 1.48
N GLU A 158 -15.70 11.58 0.52
CA GLU A 158 -17.06 12.10 0.64
C GLU A 158 -17.83 11.41 1.76
N ALA A 159 -17.73 10.08 1.85
CA ALA A 159 -18.34 9.30 2.93
C ALA A 159 -17.82 9.69 4.32
N LEU A 160 -16.50 9.92 4.43
CA LEU A 160 -15.89 10.40 5.66
C LEU A 160 -16.42 11.79 6.03
N ASN A 161 -16.53 12.70 5.06
CA ASN A 161 -17.09 14.04 5.27
C ASN A 161 -18.52 13.98 5.80
N PHE A 162 -19.41 13.23 5.15
CA PHE A 162 -20.80 13.09 5.60
C PHE A 162 -20.88 12.51 7.01
N THR A 163 -20.11 11.46 7.27
CA THR A 163 -20.10 10.79 8.59
C THR A 163 -19.60 11.72 9.68
N LEU A 164 -18.53 12.47 9.45
CA LEU A 164 -17.97 13.37 10.46
C LEU A 164 -18.88 14.57 10.74
N LYS A 165 -19.61 15.08 9.74
CA LYS A 165 -20.62 16.12 9.98
C LYS A 165 -21.70 15.66 10.96
N ASP A 166 -22.20 14.44 10.77
CA ASP A 166 -23.18 13.83 11.66
C ASP A 166 -22.60 13.54 13.06
N LEU A 167 -21.48 12.80 13.11
CA LEU A 167 -20.83 12.44 14.38
C LEU A 167 -20.48 13.67 15.22
N ARG A 168 -20.00 14.76 14.61
CA ARG A 168 -19.58 15.97 15.33
C ARG A 168 -20.68 17.02 15.47
N ARG A 169 -21.88 16.79 14.89
CA ARG A 169 -22.99 17.77 14.82
C ARG A 169 -22.52 19.14 14.32
N ASN A 170 -21.71 19.12 13.28
CA ASN A 170 -21.09 20.32 12.72
C ASN A 170 -21.15 20.24 11.19
N ASN A 171 -21.78 21.22 10.54
CA ASN A 171 -21.96 21.21 9.08
C ASN A 171 -20.73 21.67 8.29
N ASN A 172 -19.68 22.13 8.96
CA ASN A 172 -18.39 22.43 8.33
C ASN A 172 -17.80 21.16 7.69
N ILE A 173 -16.90 21.34 6.72
CA ILE A 173 -16.20 20.24 6.05
C ILE A 173 -15.55 19.31 7.10
N PHE A 174 -15.78 18.00 6.98
CA PHE A 174 -15.41 16.96 7.95
C PHE A 174 -15.85 17.24 9.40
N GLY A 175 -16.97 17.91 9.59
CA GLY A 175 -17.43 18.31 10.92
C GLY A 175 -16.46 19.23 11.66
N GLY A 176 -15.61 19.97 10.93
CA GLY A 176 -14.55 20.82 11.50
C GLY A 176 -13.29 20.06 11.94
N LEU A 177 -13.14 18.79 11.58
CA LEU A 177 -11.93 18.01 11.84
C LEU A 177 -10.84 18.36 10.81
N MET A 178 -9.57 18.37 11.23
CA MET A 178 -8.45 18.47 10.30
C MET A 178 -8.21 17.13 9.61
N ILE A 179 -8.15 17.15 8.28
CA ILE A 179 -7.75 16.02 7.44
C ILE A 179 -6.45 16.37 6.72
N LEU A 180 -5.42 15.56 6.91
CA LEU A 180 -4.17 15.62 6.16
C LEU A 180 -4.10 14.45 5.19
N LEU A 181 -4.36 14.72 3.91
CA LEU A 181 -4.12 13.78 2.83
C LEU A 181 -2.65 13.83 2.44
N ALA A 182 -2.04 12.69 2.12
CA ALA A 182 -0.66 12.64 1.66
C ALA A 182 -0.47 11.62 0.55
N GLY A 183 0.33 11.98 -0.45
CA GLY A 183 0.61 11.11 -1.59
C GLY A 183 1.29 11.86 -2.74
N ASP A 184 1.31 11.22 -3.91
CA ASP A 184 1.89 11.76 -5.12
C ASP A 184 1.03 11.32 -6.30
N PHE A 185 0.34 12.26 -6.95
CA PHE A 185 -0.59 11.97 -8.05
C PHE A 185 0.11 11.50 -9.33
N ARG A 186 1.45 11.45 -9.36
CA ARG A 186 2.23 10.77 -10.41
C ARG A 186 2.22 9.25 -10.23
N GLN A 187 1.81 8.76 -9.06
CA GLN A 187 1.67 7.32 -8.76
C GLN A 187 0.31 6.79 -9.20
N THR A 188 0.01 5.51 -8.93
CA THR A 188 -1.24 4.91 -9.40
C THR A 188 -2.48 5.55 -8.79
N LEU A 189 -3.53 5.62 -9.59
CA LEU A 189 -4.85 6.14 -9.28
C LEU A 189 -5.75 5.00 -8.74
N PRO A 190 -7.00 5.30 -8.31
CA PRO A 190 -7.92 4.26 -7.87
C PRO A 190 -8.21 3.28 -9.02
N VAL A 191 -8.14 1.99 -8.73
CA VAL A 191 -8.46 0.95 -9.71
C VAL A 191 -9.97 0.89 -9.89
N VAL A 192 -10.45 1.16 -11.11
CA VAL A 192 -11.86 1.03 -11.48
C VAL A 192 -12.03 -0.24 -12.33
N PRO A 193 -12.65 -1.31 -11.82
CA PRO A 193 -12.84 -2.55 -12.57
C PRO A 193 -13.61 -2.28 -13.88
N ARG A 194 -13.03 -2.72 -15.01
CA ARG A 194 -13.58 -2.51 -16.36
C ARG A 194 -13.80 -1.03 -16.72
N GLY A 195 -13.14 -0.11 -16.02
CA GLY A 195 -13.24 1.32 -16.27
C GLY A 195 -12.35 1.79 -17.41
N THR A 196 -12.73 2.93 -17.98
CA THR A 196 -11.93 3.71 -18.93
C THR A 196 -10.99 4.67 -18.20
N PRO A 197 -10.00 5.29 -18.89
CA PRO A 197 -9.20 6.37 -18.31
C PRO A 197 -10.04 7.52 -17.73
N ALA A 198 -11.21 7.82 -18.32
CA ALA A 198 -12.12 8.83 -17.81
C ALA A 198 -12.76 8.41 -16.49
N ASP A 199 -13.09 7.13 -16.34
CA ASP A 199 -13.63 6.58 -15.09
C ASP A 199 -12.58 6.61 -13.96
N GLU A 200 -11.33 6.26 -14.27
CA GLU A 200 -10.22 6.37 -13.30
C GLU A 200 -10.05 7.82 -12.83
N LEU A 201 -10.04 8.79 -13.76
CA LEU A 201 -9.95 10.21 -13.44
C LEU A 201 -11.16 10.69 -12.61
N ASN A 202 -12.37 10.24 -12.95
CA ASN A 202 -13.57 10.58 -12.19
C ASN A 202 -13.57 9.96 -10.78
N ALA A 203 -12.94 8.80 -10.61
CA ALA A 203 -12.79 8.14 -9.30
C ALA A 203 -11.73 8.81 -8.41
N CYS A 204 -10.79 9.58 -8.97
CA CYS A 204 -9.73 10.25 -8.23
C CYS A 204 -10.27 11.28 -7.22
N LEU A 205 -9.54 11.45 -6.10
CA LEU A 205 -9.87 12.45 -5.09
C LEU A 205 -10.01 13.88 -5.66
N LYS A 206 -9.19 14.23 -6.67
CA LYS A 206 -9.24 15.52 -7.36
C LYS A 206 -10.58 15.81 -8.05
N ALA A 207 -11.33 14.77 -8.41
CA ALA A 207 -12.65 14.90 -9.02
C ALA A 207 -13.78 15.03 -7.97
N SER A 208 -13.46 15.08 -6.67
CA SER A 208 -14.42 15.38 -5.61
C SER A 208 -14.66 16.88 -5.48
N PRO A 209 -15.90 17.35 -5.26
CA PRO A 209 -16.16 18.75 -4.90
C PRO A 209 -15.40 19.21 -3.64
N LEU A 210 -15.08 18.27 -2.74
CA LEU A 210 -14.29 18.57 -1.54
C LEU A 210 -12.87 19.04 -1.89
N TRP A 211 -12.32 18.61 -3.03
CA TRP A 211 -10.96 18.95 -3.44
C TRP A 211 -10.75 20.45 -3.64
N ASN A 212 -11.80 21.20 -3.98
CA ASN A 212 -11.75 22.66 -4.11
C ASN A 212 -11.38 23.38 -2.81
N ASN A 213 -11.46 22.70 -1.67
CA ASN A 213 -11.12 23.24 -0.35
C ASN A 213 -9.73 22.78 0.14
N VAL A 214 -8.99 22.05 -0.69
CA VAL A 214 -7.66 21.52 -0.33
C VAL A 214 -6.63 22.65 -0.32
N LYS A 215 -5.91 22.77 0.79
CA LYS A 215 -4.65 23.52 0.83
C LYS A 215 -3.48 22.59 0.55
N THR A 216 -2.86 22.74 -0.62
CA THR A 216 -1.69 21.95 -1.02
C THR A 216 -0.42 22.46 -0.34
N LEU A 217 0.37 21.52 0.19
CA LEU A 217 1.65 21.74 0.85
C LEU A 217 2.71 20.90 0.13
N PRO A 218 3.54 21.48 -0.75
CA PRO A 218 4.51 20.72 -1.53
C PRO A 218 5.79 20.42 -0.75
N LEU A 219 6.33 19.21 -0.91
CA LEU A 219 7.70 18.84 -0.54
C LEU A 219 8.47 18.51 -1.82
N THR A 220 9.47 19.32 -2.19
CA THR A 220 10.22 19.12 -3.44
C THR A 220 11.66 18.69 -3.21
N THR A 221 12.21 18.94 -2.03
CA THR A 221 13.58 18.56 -1.69
C THR A 221 13.69 17.04 -1.47
N ASN A 222 14.47 16.35 -2.33
CA ASN A 222 14.75 14.94 -2.17
C ASN A 222 15.82 14.73 -1.08
N MET A 223 15.38 14.21 0.08
CA MET A 223 16.23 14.00 1.24
C MET A 223 17.29 12.91 1.00
N ARG A 224 17.04 11.92 0.14
CA ARG A 224 18.02 10.85 -0.15
C ARG A 224 19.24 11.43 -0.86
N VAL A 225 19.00 12.32 -1.82
CA VAL A 225 20.06 13.02 -2.57
C VAL A 225 20.82 13.95 -1.64
N GLN A 226 20.11 14.73 -0.82
CA GLN A 226 20.72 15.70 0.09
C GLN A 226 21.58 15.05 1.18
N LEU A 227 21.15 13.92 1.73
CA LEU A 227 21.90 13.23 2.80
C LEU A 227 23.12 12.46 2.27
N GLN A 228 23.08 11.98 1.02
CA GLN A 228 24.14 11.16 0.44
C GLN A 228 25.13 11.94 -0.43
N ASN A 229 24.81 13.19 -0.79
CA ASN A 229 25.59 14.02 -1.74
C ASN A 229 25.93 13.29 -3.05
N ASP A 230 25.08 12.36 -3.48
CA ASP A 230 25.27 11.55 -4.68
C ASP A 230 24.69 12.27 -5.91
N GLN A 231 25.57 12.76 -6.79
CA GLN A 231 25.17 13.43 -8.04
C GLN A 231 24.36 12.51 -8.96
N SER A 232 24.65 11.21 -8.98
CA SER A 232 23.91 10.25 -9.80
C SER A 232 22.48 10.08 -9.28
N ALA A 233 22.28 10.10 -7.97
CA ALA A 233 20.96 10.08 -7.36
C ALA A 233 20.18 11.37 -7.63
N ALA A 234 20.86 12.52 -7.71
CA ALA A 234 20.25 13.80 -8.07
C ALA A 234 19.68 13.78 -9.50
N GLN A 235 20.49 13.33 -10.47
CA GLN A 235 20.07 13.18 -11.87
C GLN A 235 18.92 12.17 -12.00
N PHE A 236 19.05 11.02 -11.33
CA PHE A 236 18.01 10.00 -11.32
C PHE A 236 16.68 10.51 -10.76
N SER A 237 16.72 11.26 -9.65
CA SER A 237 15.51 11.88 -9.08
C SER A 237 14.84 12.84 -10.06
N LYS A 238 15.62 13.62 -10.82
CA LYS A 238 15.07 14.53 -11.83
C LYS A 238 14.43 13.75 -12.99
N GLN A 239 15.12 12.74 -13.52
CA GLN A 239 14.61 11.87 -14.59
C GLN A 239 13.34 11.13 -14.15
N LEU A 240 13.27 10.65 -12.91
CA LEU A 240 12.07 10.05 -12.34
C LEU A 240 10.89 11.03 -12.32
N LEU A 241 11.11 12.29 -11.93
CA LEU A 241 10.06 13.30 -11.96
C LEU A 241 9.63 13.62 -13.39
N ASP A 242 10.56 13.72 -14.34
CA ASP A 242 10.22 13.94 -15.75
C ASP A 242 9.42 12.76 -16.33
N LEU A 243 9.75 11.54 -15.95
CA LEU A 243 8.98 10.33 -16.26
C LEU A 243 7.55 10.40 -15.69
N GLY A 244 7.41 10.71 -14.40
CA GLY A 244 6.11 10.80 -13.72
C GLY A 244 5.24 11.97 -14.21
N ASN A 245 5.86 13.07 -14.64
CA ASN A 245 5.16 14.21 -15.24
C ASN A 245 4.83 14.01 -16.73
N GLY A 246 5.28 12.90 -17.34
CA GLY A 246 5.08 12.65 -18.77
C GLY A 246 5.85 13.60 -19.68
N LYS A 247 7.01 14.10 -19.23
CA LYS A 247 7.88 15.00 -19.99
C LYS A 247 8.90 14.27 -20.86
N VAL A 248 9.05 12.95 -20.68
CA VAL A 248 9.92 12.13 -21.51
C VAL A 248 9.35 12.07 -22.93
N PRO A 249 10.15 12.35 -23.98
CA PRO A 249 9.68 12.31 -25.36
C PRO A 249 9.10 10.93 -25.73
N VAL A 250 7.92 10.94 -26.34
CA VAL A 250 7.24 9.75 -26.84
C VAL A 250 7.45 9.67 -28.35
N ASP A 251 7.91 8.52 -28.82
CA ASP A 251 8.03 8.24 -30.25
C ASP A 251 6.64 8.18 -30.88
N ALA A 252 6.38 9.06 -31.86
CA ALA A 252 5.04 9.25 -32.44
C ALA A 252 4.52 8.01 -33.19
N THR A 253 5.42 7.17 -33.72
CA THR A 253 5.06 5.98 -34.50
C THR A 253 4.70 4.80 -33.59
N SER A 254 5.48 4.58 -32.54
CA SER A 254 5.32 3.44 -31.63
C SER A 254 4.48 3.76 -30.38
N GLY A 255 4.36 5.04 -30.00
CA GLY A 255 3.74 5.46 -28.74
C GLY A 255 4.56 5.06 -27.50
N LEU A 256 5.84 4.73 -27.67
CA LEU A 256 6.75 4.28 -26.62
C LEU A 256 7.78 5.36 -26.26
N ILE A 257 8.29 5.28 -25.04
CA ILE A 257 9.47 6.04 -24.60
C ILE A 257 10.71 5.15 -24.67
N THR A 258 11.87 5.76 -24.82
CA THR A 258 13.17 5.08 -24.71
C THR A 258 13.78 5.38 -23.33
N LEU A 259 14.09 4.33 -22.58
CA LEU A 259 14.86 4.44 -21.34
C LEU A 259 16.35 4.49 -21.68
N THR A 260 17.14 5.17 -20.85
CA THR A 260 18.58 5.38 -21.10
C THR A 260 19.45 4.61 -20.10
N ASN A 261 20.70 4.34 -20.48
CA ASN A 261 21.67 3.58 -19.66
C ASN A 261 22.07 4.29 -18.35
N ASP A 262 21.94 5.62 -18.29
CA ASP A 262 22.16 6.40 -17.07
C ASP A 262 20.95 6.35 -16.12
N PHE A 263 19.77 5.94 -16.60
CA PHE A 263 18.55 5.80 -15.80
C PHE A 263 18.41 4.41 -15.16
N CYS A 264 18.81 3.35 -15.87
CA CYS A 264 18.71 1.97 -15.37
C CYS A 264 19.72 1.03 -16.05
N ARG A 265 19.91 -0.15 -15.46
CA ARG A 265 20.70 -1.23 -16.04
C ARG A 265 19.81 -2.19 -16.82
N PHE A 266 20.00 -2.26 -18.12
CA PHE A 266 19.27 -3.22 -18.94
C PHE A 266 19.79 -4.65 -18.74
N VAL A 267 18.88 -5.60 -18.88
CA VAL A 267 19.16 -7.03 -18.92
C VAL A 267 18.37 -7.68 -20.04
N ASP A 268 18.93 -8.73 -20.64
CA ASP A 268 18.38 -9.31 -21.87
C ASP A 268 17.35 -10.42 -21.64
N THR A 269 17.41 -11.09 -20.47
CA THR A 269 16.54 -12.24 -20.16
C THR A 269 16.00 -12.20 -18.73
N GLN A 270 14.88 -12.91 -18.50
CA GLN A 270 14.34 -13.09 -17.16
C GLN A 270 15.33 -13.75 -16.19
N LEU A 271 16.16 -14.69 -16.66
CA LEU A 271 17.15 -15.36 -15.82
C LEU A 271 18.24 -14.40 -15.35
N VAL A 272 18.76 -13.55 -16.25
CA VAL A 272 19.74 -12.52 -15.92
C VAL A 272 19.13 -11.47 -14.98
N LEU A 273 17.86 -11.10 -15.18
CA LEU A 273 17.14 -10.23 -14.25
C LEU A 273 17.08 -10.84 -12.84
N ILE A 274 16.72 -12.13 -12.74
CA ILE A 274 16.68 -12.85 -11.47
C ILE A 274 18.05 -12.89 -10.81
N GLU A 275 19.11 -13.17 -11.55
CA GLU A 275 20.48 -13.27 -11.00
C GLU A 275 21.04 -11.94 -10.53
N ASN A 276 20.71 -10.84 -11.21
CA ASN A 276 21.12 -9.49 -10.78
C ASN A 276 20.35 -9.03 -9.53
N VAL A 277 19.07 -9.38 -9.42
CA VAL A 277 18.25 -8.97 -8.26
C VAL A 277 18.47 -9.90 -7.07
N PHE A 278 18.58 -11.21 -7.30
CA PHE A 278 18.75 -12.25 -6.29
C PHE A 278 20.02 -13.10 -6.54
N PRO A 279 21.22 -12.51 -6.46
CA PRO A 279 22.46 -13.25 -6.65
C PRO A 279 22.59 -14.39 -5.62
N ASN A 280 22.99 -15.57 -6.10
CA ASN A 280 23.18 -16.78 -5.30
C ASN A 280 21.97 -17.09 -4.37
N ILE A 281 20.75 -17.01 -4.90
CA ILE A 281 19.53 -17.25 -4.13
C ILE A 281 19.52 -18.62 -3.43
N SER A 282 20.15 -19.64 -4.02
CA SER A 282 20.32 -20.98 -3.44
C SER A 282 21.03 -20.97 -2.08
N GLU A 283 21.85 -19.96 -1.80
CA GLU A 283 22.58 -19.78 -0.54
C GLU A 283 21.92 -18.70 0.33
N ASN A 284 21.50 -17.59 -0.31
CA ASN A 284 21.01 -16.39 0.38
C ASN A 284 19.56 -16.46 0.84
N TYR A 285 18.77 -17.48 0.47
CA TYR A 285 17.35 -17.57 0.83
C TYR A 285 17.07 -17.61 2.35
N LYS A 286 18.08 -17.88 3.18
CA LYS A 286 17.97 -17.84 4.65
C LYS A 286 18.24 -16.44 5.23
N ASN A 287 18.77 -15.50 4.44
CA ASN A 287 19.10 -14.16 4.89
C ASN A 287 17.88 -13.23 4.76
N TYR A 288 17.13 -13.07 5.86
CA TYR A 288 15.91 -12.28 5.89
C TYR A 288 16.12 -10.80 5.56
N ALA A 289 17.18 -10.19 6.09
CA ALA A 289 17.51 -8.78 5.83
C ALA A 289 17.87 -8.56 4.36
N TRP A 290 18.54 -9.51 3.74
CA TRP A 290 18.86 -9.46 2.32
C TRP A 290 17.60 -9.63 1.44
N LEU A 291 16.72 -10.56 1.79
CA LEU A 291 15.47 -10.80 1.06
C LEU A 291 14.49 -9.62 1.12
N SER A 292 14.43 -8.93 2.26
CA SER A 292 13.46 -7.84 2.47
C SER A 292 13.73 -6.61 1.61
N GLN A 293 14.99 -6.40 1.23
CA GLN A 293 15.46 -5.24 0.48
C GLN A 293 15.31 -5.38 -1.05
N ARG A 294 14.81 -6.52 -1.53
CA ARG A 294 14.86 -6.90 -2.96
C ARG A 294 13.52 -7.44 -3.44
N ALA A 295 13.14 -7.10 -4.66
CA ALA A 295 11.99 -7.67 -5.35
C ALA A 295 12.09 -7.47 -6.88
N ILE A 296 11.38 -8.30 -7.63
CA ILE A 296 11.10 -8.07 -9.05
C ILE A 296 9.67 -7.57 -9.20
N LEU A 297 9.46 -6.58 -10.07
CA LEU A 297 8.16 -5.99 -10.35
C LEU A 297 7.73 -6.30 -11.76
N ALA A 298 6.43 -6.55 -11.96
CA ALA A 298 5.83 -6.65 -13.28
C ALA A 298 4.43 -6.01 -13.29
N ALA A 299 3.94 -5.67 -14.47
CA ALA A 299 2.62 -5.03 -14.62
C ALA A 299 1.47 -6.02 -14.37
N LYS A 300 1.59 -7.27 -14.83
CA LYS A 300 0.52 -8.28 -14.77
C LYS A 300 0.78 -9.36 -13.72
N ASN A 301 -0.29 -9.95 -13.18
CA ASN A 301 -0.17 -11.06 -12.22
C ASN A 301 0.51 -12.29 -12.84
N ASN A 302 0.21 -12.63 -14.10
CA ASN A 302 0.76 -13.82 -14.75
C ASN A 302 2.30 -13.80 -14.81
N ASP A 303 2.88 -12.65 -15.18
CA ASP A 303 4.34 -12.46 -15.21
C ASP A 303 4.94 -12.64 -13.81
N VAL A 304 4.27 -12.10 -12.79
CA VAL A 304 4.66 -12.27 -11.39
C VAL A 304 4.62 -13.74 -10.97
N HIS A 305 3.60 -14.50 -11.39
CA HIS A 305 3.50 -15.93 -11.06
C HIS A 305 4.64 -16.73 -11.69
N ALA A 306 4.93 -16.53 -12.97
CA ALA A 306 6.01 -17.20 -13.68
C ALA A 306 7.38 -16.91 -13.03
N LEU A 307 7.70 -15.64 -12.78
CA LEU A 307 8.95 -15.24 -12.12
C LEU A 307 9.11 -15.86 -10.73
N ASN A 308 8.05 -15.83 -9.93
CA ASN A 308 8.07 -16.42 -8.59
C ASN A 308 8.35 -17.92 -8.61
N PHE A 309 7.76 -18.66 -9.54
CA PHE A 309 7.98 -20.09 -9.68
C PHE A 309 9.43 -20.41 -10.08
N THR A 310 9.96 -19.67 -11.06
CA THR A 310 11.37 -19.78 -11.49
C THR A 310 12.36 -19.45 -10.37
N ILE A 311 12.06 -18.48 -9.50
CA ILE A 311 12.94 -18.15 -8.36
C ILE A 311 12.85 -19.24 -7.28
N GLN A 312 11.65 -19.72 -6.98
CA GLN A 312 11.46 -20.79 -5.99
C GLN A 312 12.13 -22.11 -6.40
N SER A 313 12.14 -22.44 -7.70
CA SER A 313 12.77 -23.67 -8.18
C SER A 313 14.28 -23.71 -7.93
N LYS A 314 14.94 -22.53 -7.87
CA LYS A 314 16.37 -22.38 -7.50
C LYS A 314 16.65 -22.55 -6.01
N ILE A 315 15.63 -22.64 -5.15
CA ILE A 315 15.77 -22.80 -3.70
C ILE A 315 15.74 -24.29 -3.34
N ALA A 316 16.66 -24.70 -2.46
CA ALA A 316 16.75 -26.06 -1.94
C ALA A 316 15.55 -26.41 -1.04
N GLY A 317 15.23 -27.69 -0.96
CA GLY A 317 14.16 -28.22 -0.12
C GLY A 317 12.93 -28.69 -0.90
N ASP A 318 12.09 -29.44 -0.19
CA ASP A 318 10.94 -30.14 -0.77
C ASP A 318 9.79 -29.19 -1.05
N LEU A 319 9.13 -29.42 -2.19
CA LEU A 319 7.93 -28.69 -2.57
C LEU A 319 6.73 -29.29 -1.85
N VAL A 320 6.11 -28.50 -0.98
CA VAL A 320 4.84 -28.86 -0.32
C VAL A 320 3.69 -28.22 -1.08
N THR A 321 2.69 -29.04 -1.40
CA THR A 321 1.51 -28.62 -2.14
C THR A 321 0.30 -28.54 -1.22
N TYR A 322 -0.40 -27.41 -1.26
CA TYR A 322 -1.63 -27.16 -0.51
C TYR A 322 -2.77 -26.86 -1.47
N LYS A 323 -3.67 -27.83 -1.65
CA LYS A 323 -4.93 -27.63 -2.37
C LYS A 323 -5.94 -26.89 -1.50
N SER A 324 -6.68 -25.95 -2.08
CA SER A 324 -7.78 -25.28 -1.40
C SER A 324 -9.00 -26.19 -1.32
N VAL A 325 -9.93 -25.84 -0.43
CA VAL A 325 -11.29 -26.38 -0.43
C VAL A 325 -12.20 -25.29 -0.95
N ASP A 326 -12.76 -25.51 -2.13
CA ASP A 326 -13.65 -24.56 -2.81
C ASP A 326 -15.09 -25.09 -2.73
N SER A 327 -16.02 -24.20 -2.39
CA SER A 327 -17.42 -24.55 -2.15
C SER A 327 -18.34 -23.41 -2.52
N ILE A 328 -19.58 -23.73 -2.87
CA ILE A 328 -20.65 -22.76 -3.00
C ILE A 328 -21.40 -22.68 -1.67
N THR A 329 -21.73 -21.48 -1.20
CA THR A 329 -22.50 -21.34 0.05
C THR A 329 -24.01 -21.39 -0.16
N ASN A 330 -24.51 -21.14 -1.39
CA ASN A 330 -25.90 -21.36 -1.78
C ASN A 330 -26.11 -22.80 -2.31
N PRO A 331 -26.94 -23.65 -1.67
CA PRO A 331 -27.20 -25.02 -2.10
C PRO A 331 -27.83 -25.13 -3.50
N ASP A 332 -28.65 -24.16 -3.89
CA ASP A 332 -29.39 -24.19 -5.16
C ASP A 332 -28.46 -24.07 -6.39
N ASP A 333 -27.27 -23.49 -6.19
CA ASP A 333 -26.27 -23.28 -7.24
C ASP A 333 -25.26 -24.44 -7.35
N VAL A 334 -25.26 -25.41 -6.43
CA VAL A 334 -24.25 -26.49 -6.36
C VAL A 334 -24.24 -27.36 -7.62
N VAL A 335 -25.40 -27.56 -8.24
CA VAL A 335 -25.52 -28.34 -9.49
C VAL A 335 -24.95 -27.58 -10.70
N ASN A 336 -24.93 -26.25 -10.64
CA ASN A 336 -24.56 -25.40 -11.77
C ASN A 336 -23.04 -25.18 -11.89
N TYR A 337 -22.28 -25.35 -10.80
CA TYR A 337 -20.84 -25.09 -10.78
C TYR A 337 -20.04 -26.28 -10.23
N PRO A 338 -19.48 -27.14 -11.10
CA PRO A 338 -18.69 -28.30 -10.67
C PRO A 338 -17.41 -27.89 -9.95
N THR A 339 -16.88 -28.77 -9.09
CA THR A 339 -15.71 -28.47 -8.25
C THR A 339 -14.45 -28.20 -9.09
N GLU A 340 -14.32 -28.83 -10.25
CA GLU A 340 -13.24 -28.61 -11.21
C GLU A 340 -13.25 -27.17 -11.75
N PHE A 341 -14.45 -26.64 -12.05
CA PHE A 341 -14.61 -25.24 -12.45
C PHE A 341 -14.21 -24.31 -11.31
N LEU A 342 -14.70 -24.56 -10.09
CA LEU A 342 -14.35 -23.77 -8.91
C LEU A 342 -12.82 -23.72 -8.66
N ASN A 343 -12.16 -24.87 -8.77
CA ASN A 343 -10.72 -25.01 -8.57
C ASN A 343 -9.89 -24.29 -9.66
N SER A 344 -10.46 -24.10 -10.86
CA SER A 344 -9.82 -23.37 -11.96
C SER A 344 -9.88 -21.85 -11.80
N LEU A 345 -10.68 -21.31 -10.88
CA LEU A 345 -10.86 -19.87 -10.70
C LEU A 345 -9.61 -19.21 -10.11
N GLU A 346 -9.03 -18.29 -10.89
CA GLU A 346 -7.99 -17.35 -10.46
C GLU A 346 -8.61 -15.98 -10.14
N ILE A 347 -8.97 -15.79 -8.87
CA ILE A 347 -9.64 -14.57 -8.41
C ILE A 347 -8.58 -13.54 -7.95
N PRO A 348 -8.60 -12.30 -8.45
CA PRO A 348 -7.69 -11.25 -8.00
C PRO A 348 -7.71 -11.07 -6.48
N GLY A 349 -6.52 -11.10 -5.86
CA GLY A 349 -6.38 -10.95 -4.41
C GLY A 349 -6.75 -12.19 -3.59
N PHE A 350 -7.02 -13.33 -4.22
CA PHE A 350 -7.16 -14.64 -3.57
C PHE A 350 -5.89 -15.47 -3.75
N PRO A 351 -5.63 -16.42 -2.84
CA PRO A 351 -4.60 -17.41 -3.07
C PRO A 351 -5.03 -18.40 -4.18
N PRO A 352 -4.07 -18.99 -4.90
CA PRO A 352 -4.36 -20.01 -5.90
C PRO A 352 -4.98 -21.25 -5.24
N HIS A 353 -5.77 -22.00 -6.02
CA HIS A 353 -6.26 -23.32 -5.60
C HIS A 353 -5.09 -24.23 -5.22
N ASN A 354 -4.12 -24.33 -6.13
CA ASN A 354 -2.89 -25.09 -5.94
C ASN A 354 -1.76 -24.18 -5.43
N LEU A 355 -1.57 -24.11 -4.11
CA LEU A 355 -0.51 -23.32 -3.49
C LEU A 355 0.72 -24.20 -3.25
N GLN A 356 1.82 -23.90 -3.94
CA GLN A 356 3.07 -24.66 -3.84
C GLN A 356 4.15 -23.83 -3.14
N LEU A 357 4.73 -24.38 -2.07
CA LEU A 357 5.69 -23.67 -1.21
C LEU A 357 6.89 -24.56 -0.86
N LYS A 358 8.04 -23.92 -0.69
CA LYS A 358 9.24 -24.50 -0.06
C LYS A 358 9.62 -23.73 1.20
N VAL A 359 10.29 -24.39 2.14
CA VAL A 359 10.94 -23.69 3.25
C VAL A 359 11.94 -22.67 2.69
N GLY A 360 11.98 -21.47 3.27
CA GLY A 360 12.80 -20.35 2.79
C GLY A 360 12.17 -19.45 1.73
N THR A 361 11.03 -19.86 1.16
CA THR A 361 10.33 -19.05 0.16
C THR A 361 9.80 -17.75 0.76
N VAL A 362 9.93 -16.64 0.03
CA VAL A 362 9.26 -15.38 0.38
C VAL A 362 7.79 -15.42 -0.06
N ILE A 363 6.89 -15.13 0.88
CA ILE A 363 5.44 -15.07 0.68
C ILE A 363 4.87 -13.70 1.09
N LEU A 364 3.72 -13.34 0.54
CA LEU A 364 2.95 -12.12 0.84
C LEU A 364 1.62 -12.49 1.46
N ILE A 365 1.25 -11.83 2.56
CA ILE A 365 -0.09 -11.94 3.15
C ILE A 365 -1.13 -11.24 2.27
N LEU A 366 -2.29 -11.86 2.07
CA LEU A 366 -3.39 -11.36 1.25
C LEU A 366 -4.57 -10.80 2.05
N ARG A 367 -4.59 -11.00 3.37
CA ARG A 367 -5.67 -10.58 4.27
C ARG A 367 -5.13 -9.99 5.56
N ASN A 368 -5.92 -9.12 6.18
CA ASN A 368 -5.60 -8.58 7.49
C ASN A 368 -5.89 -9.64 8.55
N LEU A 369 -4.86 -10.22 9.15
CA LEU A 369 -4.98 -11.28 10.16
C LEU A 369 -4.79 -10.73 11.57
N ASN A 370 -3.78 -9.88 11.77
CA ASN A 370 -3.52 -9.23 13.05
C ASN A 370 -2.92 -7.82 12.84
N PRO A 371 -3.72 -6.82 12.42
CA PRO A 371 -3.22 -5.48 12.16
C PRO A 371 -2.73 -4.74 13.42
N PRO A 372 -1.58 -4.04 13.38
CA PRO A 372 -0.82 -3.69 12.17
C PRO A 372 0.31 -4.68 11.86
N ARG A 373 0.46 -5.74 12.67
CA ARG A 373 1.55 -6.72 12.60
C ARG A 373 1.49 -7.59 11.35
N LEU A 374 0.32 -8.14 11.05
CA LEU A 374 0.09 -9.07 9.93
C LEU A 374 -1.06 -8.57 9.06
N CYS A 375 -0.72 -7.78 8.05
CA CYS A 375 -1.65 -7.09 7.16
C CYS A 375 -1.49 -7.56 5.72
N ASN A 376 -2.49 -7.25 4.88
CA ASN A 376 -2.37 -7.44 3.44
C ASN A 376 -1.13 -6.69 2.91
N GLY A 377 -0.20 -7.44 2.31
CA GLY A 377 1.06 -6.94 1.80
C GLY A 377 2.29 -7.14 2.70
N THR A 378 2.13 -7.65 3.93
CA THR A 378 3.29 -8.03 4.76
C THR A 378 4.06 -9.17 4.07
N ARG A 379 5.39 -9.02 3.94
CA ARG A 379 6.27 -10.04 3.37
C ARG A 379 6.83 -10.91 4.49
N LEU A 380 6.86 -12.22 4.25
CA LEU A 380 7.34 -13.21 5.19
C LEU A 380 8.29 -14.19 4.49
N SER A 381 9.20 -14.81 5.23
CA SER A 381 9.96 -15.98 4.77
C SER A 381 9.43 -17.22 5.46
N VAL A 382 9.11 -18.26 4.68
CA VAL A 382 8.59 -19.53 5.20
C VAL A 382 9.67 -20.22 6.05
N LYS A 383 9.33 -20.54 7.30
CA LYS A 383 10.22 -21.25 8.23
C LYS A 383 9.86 -22.72 8.33
N ARG A 384 8.57 -23.05 8.40
CA ARG A 384 8.08 -24.42 8.48
C ARG A 384 6.72 -24.57 7.81
N LEU A 385 6.56 -25.69 7.11
CA LEU A 385 5.35 -26.05 6.38
C LEU A 385 4.70 -27.24 7.09
N MET A 386 3.52 -27.04 7.66
CA MET A 386 2.71 -28.08 8.31
C MET A 386 1.37 -28.23 7.58
N PRO A 387 0.59 -29.30 7.77
CA PRO A 387 -0.65 -29.53 7.03
C PRO A 387 -1.67 -28.38 7.14
N ASN A 388 -1.85 -27.84 8.35
CA ASN A 388 -2.88 -26.83 8.65
C ASN A 388 -2.29 -25.47 9.11
N LEU A 389 -0.97 -25.34 9.11
CA LEU A 389 -0.30 -24.16 9.63
C LEU A 389 1.00 -23.89 8.87
N ILE A 390 1.23 -22.62 8.51
CA ILE A 390 2.53 -22.15 8.02
C ILE A 390 3.18 -21.33 9.12
N GLU A 391 4.39 -21.69 9.52
CA GLU A 391 5.24 -20.86 10.36
C GLU A 391 6.15 -20.03 9.47
N ALA A 392 6.17 -18.72 9.66
CA ALA A 392 6.96 -17.80 8.84
C ALA A 392 7.52 -16.66 9.67
N THR A 393 8.60 -16.05 9.20
CA THR A 393 9.25 -14.90 9.85
C THR A 393 8.93 -13.63 9.06
N ILE A 394 8.51 -12.56 9.74
CA ILE A 394 8.31 -11.26 9.12
C ILE A 394 9.68 -10.72 8.68
N ILE A 395 9.82 -10.31 7.41
CA ILE A 395 11.13 -9.87 6.89
C ILE A 395 11.23 -8.36 6.73
N ASN A 396 10.12 -7.61 6.74
CA ASN A 396 10.10 -6.17 6.52
C ASN A 396 9.28 -5.39 7.56
N GLY A 397 9.59 -4.10 7.72
CA GLY A 397 8.85 -3.17 8.57
C GLY A 397 9.20 -3.30 10.07
N LYS A 398 8.38 -2.64 10.91
CA LYS A 398 8.58 -2.52 12.37
C LYS A 398 8.68 -3.87 13.09
N TYR A 399 8.02 -4.90 12.56
CA TYR A 399 7.92 -6.23 13.18
C TYR A 399 8.87 -7.25 12.56
N ALA A 400 9.89 -6.81 11.81
CA ALA A 400 10.85 -7.70 11.17
C ALA A 400 11.60 -8.56 12.20
N GLY A 401 11.82 -9.84 11.86
CA GLY A 401 12.45 -10.85 12.72
C GLY A 401 11.47 -11.67 13.56
N GLU A 402 10.22 -11.22 13.70
CA GLU A 402 9.24 -11.94 14.49
C GLU A 402 8.66 -13.16 13.75
N ASN A 403 8.46 -14.25 14.48
CA ASN A 403 7.79 -15.45 13.98
C ASN A 403 6.27 -15.34 14.12
N VAL A 404 5.55 -15.76 13.08
CA VAL A 404 4.09 -15.79 13.03
C VAL A 404 3.59 -17.12 12.49
N CYS A 405 2.37 -17.46 12.89
CA CYS A 405 1.66 -18.67 12.47
C CYS A 405 0.47 -18.26 11.60
N ILE A 406 0.38 -18.84 10.41
CA ILE A 406 -0.63 -18.49 9.41
C ILE A 406 -1.56 -19.70 9.23
N PRO A 407 -2.83 -19.61 9.64
CA PRO A 407 -3.81 -20.66 9.41
C PRO A 407 -4.44 -20.53 8.03
N ARG A 408 -5.14 -21.59 7.60
CA ARG A 408 -6.11 -21.49 6.51
C ARG A 408 -7.32 -20.68 6.98
N ILE A 409 -7.83 -19.80 6.12
CA ILE A 409 -9.05 -19.03 6.40
C ILE A 409 -10.04 -19.14 5.23
N PRO A 410 -11.35 -19.12 5.50
CA PRO A 410 -12.34 -18.99 4.45
C PRO A 410 -12.31 -17.58 3.86
N MET A 411 -12.35 -17.48 2.54
CA MET A 411 -12.43 -16.22 1.81
C MET A 411 -13.58 -16.28 0.82
N ILE A 412 -14.38 -15.22 0.79
CA ILE A 412 -15.56 -15.05 -0.07
C ILE A 412 -15.29 -13.83 -0.95
N PRO A 413 -15.31 -13.95 -2.29
CA PRO A 413 -15.10 -12.83 -3.19
C PRO A 413 -16.38 -11.99 -3.25
N PRO A 414 -16.25 -10.65 -3.34
CA PRO A 414 -17.43 -9.78 -3.38
C PRO A 414 -18.12 -9.77 -4.75
N ASP A 415 -17.38 -10.05 -5.84
CA ASP A 415 -17.81 -9.72 -7.21
C ASP A 415 -18.00 -10.95 -8.12
N LEU A 416 -18.50 -12.06 -7.57
CA LEU A 416 -18.90 -13.21 -8.39
C LEU A 416 -20.44 -13.27 -8.49
N PRO A 417 -20.98 -13.75 -9.63
CA PRO A 417 -22.42 -13.89 -9.81
C PRO A 417 -23.03 -15.04 -8.98
N PHE A 418 -22.22 -15.73 -8.18
CA PHE A 418 -22.61 -16.82 -7.30
C PHE A 418 -21.77 -16.79 -6.02
N ASP A 419 -22.30 -17.46 -5.00
CA ASP A 419 -21.79 -17.43 -3.63
C ASP A 419 -20.59 -18.38 -3.44
N PHE A 420 -19.41 -17.97 -3.92
CA PHE A 420 -18.17 -18.74 -3.83
C PHE A 420 -17.47 -18.61 -2.47
N LYS A 421 -16.86 -19.70 -1.99
CA LYS A 421 -15.99 -19.71 -0.81
C LYS A 421 -14.76 -20.58 -1.04
N ARG A 422 -13.58 -20.01 -0.80
CA ARG A 422 -12.29 -20.73 -0.82
C ARG A 422 -11.65 -20.76 0.57
N LEU A 423 -11.42 -21.96 1.11
CA LEU A 423 -10.63 -22.18 2.32
C LEU A 423 -9.18 -22.50 1.94
N GLN A 424 -8.27 -21.56 2.23
CA GLN A 424 -6.85 -21.69 1.88
C GLN A 424 -5.99 -20.80 2.80
N PHE A 425 -4.68 -21.03 2.83
CA PHE A 425 -3.75 -20.06 3.44
C PHE A 425 -3.83 -18.73 2.67
N PRO A 426 -3.99 -17.58 3.36
CA PRO A 426 -4.17 -16.29 2.71
C PRO A 426 -2.82 -15.70 2.26
N VAL A 427 -2.05 -16.46 1.48
CA VAL A 427 -0.69 -16.14 1.07
C VAL A 427 -0.44 -16.44 -0.40
N ARG A 428 0.56 -15.77 -0.98
CA ARG A 428 1.11 -16.07 -2.31
C ARG A 428 2.62 -15.88 -2.33
N LEU A 429 3.30 -16.44 -3.34
CA LEU A 429 4.73 -16.19 -3.59
C LEU A 429 5.01 -14.69 -3.82
N ALA A 430 6.17 -14.23 -3.36
CA ALA A 430 6.48 -12.80 -3.26
C ALA A 430 7.97 -12.43 -3.39
N PHE A 431 8.72 -13.19 -4.18
CA PHE A 431 10.00 -12.72 -4.74
C PHE A 431 9.76 -11.67 -5.83
N ALA A 432 8.72 -11.90 -6.64
CA ALA A 432 8.14 -10.92 -7.54
C ALA A 432 6.75 -10.47 -7.05
N MET A 433 6.37 -9.23 -7.34
CA MET A 433 5.03 -8.70 -7.07
C MET A 433 4.58 -7.72 -8.16
N THR A 434 3.28 -7.42 -8.22
CA THR A 434 2.81 -6.43 -9.19
C THR A 434 3.27 -5.03 -8.78
N ILE A 435 3.48 -4.16 -9.76
CA ILE A 435 3.88 -2.77 -9.52
C ILE A 435 2.90 -2.05 -8.57
N ASN A 436 1.59 -2.27 -8.74
CA ASN A 436 0.58 -1.67 -7.86
C ASN A 436 0.71 -2.11 -6.39
N LYS A 437 1.24 -3.31 -6.12
CA LYS A 437 1.48 -3.82 -4.76
C LYS A 437 2.79 -3.31 -4.16
N SER A 438 3.73 -2.82 -4.97
CA SER A 438 4.99 -2.23 -4.49
C SER A 438 4.85 -0.76 -4.11
N GLN A 439 3.73 -0.11 -4.43
CA GLN A 439 3.46 1.27 -4.04
C GLN A 439 3.59 1.46 -2.51
N GLY A 440 4.18 2.57 -2.09
CA GLY A 440 4.59 2.82 -0.70
C GLY A 440 5.85 2.09 -0.19
N GLN A 441 6.38 1.07 -0.89
CA GLN A 441 7.60 0.37 -0.47
C GLN A 441 8.89 1.03 -0.99
N SER A 442 9.99 0.89 -0.25
CA SER A 442 11.34 1.22 -0.71
C SER A 442 12.19 -0.05 -0.73
N LEU A 443 12.95 -0.24 -1.80
CA LEU A 443 13.82 -1.39 -2.04
C LEU A 443 15.26 -0.90 -2.24
N SER A 444 16.23 -1.71 -1.81
CA SER A 444 17.65 -1.44 -2.08
C SER A 444 18.07 -1.92 -3.47
N VAL A 445 17.41 -2.95 -4.00
CA VAL A 445 17.60 -3.44 -5.38
C VAL A 445 16.24 -3.82 -5.94
N CYS A 446 15.96 -3.43 -7.18
CA CYS A 446 14.70 -3.72 -7.85
C CYS A 446 14.93 -4.18 -9.28
N GLY A 447 14.29 -5.29 -9.64
CA GLY A 447 14.11 -5.67 -11.04
C GLY A 447 12.76 -5.21 -11.55
N ILE A 448 12.67 -4.80 -12.81
CA ILE A 448 11.40 -4.53 -13.48
C ILE A 448 11.35 -5.40 -14.75
N ASN A 449 10.36 -6.28 -14.82
CA ASN A 449 10.02 -6.98 -16.05
C ASN A 449 8.98 -6.17 -16.83
N LEU A 450 9.40 -5.65 -17.99
CA LEU A 450 8.58 -4.87 -18.94
C LEU A 450 8.37 -5.61 -20.28
N GLU A 451 8.56 -6.93 -20.33
CA GLU A 451 8.14 -7.75 -21.48
C GLU A 451 6.66 -7.51 -21.81
N ASN A 452 5.84 -7.34 -20.76
CA ASN A 452 4.52 -6.73 -20.87
C ASN A 452 4.59 -5.25 -20.43
N HIS A 453 4.16 -4.35 -21.30
CA HIS A 453 4.13 -2.92 -21.02
C HIS A 453 3.23 -2.56 -19.84
N CYS A 454 3.59 -1.47 -19.15
CA CYS A 454 2.71 -0.79 -18.21
C CYS A 454 1.46 -0.27 -18.94
N PHE A 455 0.31 -0.35 -18.29
CA PHE A 455 -0.99 -0.10 -18.92
C PHE A 455 -1.85 0.94 -18.19
N SER A 456 -1.48 1.34 -16.98
CA SER A 456 -2.24 2.30 -16.16
C SER A 456 -1.38 3.48 -15.74
N HIS A 457 -2.05 4.58 -15.38
CA HIS A 457 -1.44 5.84 -14.95
C HIS A 457 -0.36 5.63 -13.88
N GLY A 458 0.81 6.22 -14.10
CA GLY A 458 1.86 6.29 -13.08
C GLY A 458 2.52 4.96 -12.73
N GLN A 459 2.12 3.86 -13.38
CA GLN A 459 2.61 2.51 -13.06
C GLN A 459 4.13 2.41 -13.27
N LEU A 460 4.64 2.87 -14.43
CA LEU A 460 6.07 2.87 -14.70
C LEU A 460 6.86 3.74 -13.69
N TYR A 461 6.32 4.92 -13.36
CA TYR A 461 6.90 5.80 -12.34
C TYR A 461 6.95 5.14 -10.95
N VAL A 462 5.89 4.45 -10.53
CA VAL A 462 5.88 3.67 -9.28
C VAL A 462 6.98 2.60 -9.31
N ALA A 463 7.11 1.86 -10.40
CA ALA A 463 8.12 0.81 -10.53
C ALA A 463 9.55 1.36 -10.38
N CYS A 464 9.89 2.40 -11.14
CA CYS A 464 11.23 2.99 -11.13
C CYS A 464 11.57 3.72 -9.82
N SER A 465 10.56 4.31 -9.14
CA SER A 465 10.77 5.03 -7.87
C SER A 465 10.99 4.15 -6.64
N ARG A 466 10.96 2.82 -6.79
CA ARG A 466 11.20 1.90 -5.65
C ARG A 466 12.63 1.92 -5.14
N VAL A 467 13.59 2.35 -5.96
CA VAL A 467 15.01 2.46 -5.60
C VAL A 467 15.46 3.93 -5.55
N GLY A 468 16.60 4.19 -4.91
CA GLY A 468 17.16 5.53 -4.77
C GLY A 468 18.18 5.93 -5.84
N LYS A 469 18.67 4.98 -6.65
CA LYS A 469 19.76 5.21 -7.60
C LYS A 469 19.68 4.31 -8.84
N PRO A 470 20.23 4.73 -10.00
CA PRO A 470 20.17 3.95 -11.24
C PRO A 470 20.84 2.58 -11.14
N SER A 471 21.96 2.48 -10.41
CA SER A 471 22.74 1.25 -10.27
C SER A 471 22.01 0.11 -9.55
N ALA A 472 20.91 0.43 -8.85
CA ALA A 472 20.06 -0.50 -8.15
C ALA A 472 18.81 -0.92 -8.95
N LEU A 473 18.60 -0.36 -10.15
CA LEU A 473 17.45 -0.59 -11.00
C LEU A 473 17.83 -1.46 -12.21
N PHE A 474 17.35 -2.69 -12.24
CA PHE A 474 17.52 -3.59 -13.38
C PHE A 474 16.23 -3.68 -14.17
N VAL A 475 16.29 -3.54 -15.50
CA VAL A 475 15.11 -3.50 -16.36
C VAL A 475 15.25 -4.48 -17.51
N LEU A 476 14.31 -5.42 -17.59
CA LEU A 476 14.12 -6.30 -18.74
C LEU A 476 13.08 -5.66 -19.65
N THR A 477 13.46 -5.31 -20.88
CA THR A 477 12.54 -4.70 -21.85
C THR A 477 13.05 -4.90 -23.28
N SER A 478 12.15 -4.95 -24.26
CA SER A 478 12.52 -5.05 -25.67
C SER A 478 13.06 -3.71 -26.19
N ASN A 479 14.27 -3.71 -26.76
CA ASN A 479 14.89 -2.55 -27.40
C ASN A 479 14.95 -1.27 -26.53
N GLN A 480 15.06 -1.41 -25.20
CA GLN A 480 15.07 -0.28 -24.25
C GLN A 480 13.81 0.60 -24.30
N LYS A 481 12.73 0.13 -24.94
CA LYS A 481 11.48 0.88 -25.15
C LYS A 481 10.34 0.34 -24.31
N THR A 482 9.50 1.23 -23.79
CA THR A 482 8.32 0.84 -23.00
C THR A 482 7.23 1.91 -23.06
N LYS A 483 6.02 1.56 -22.61
CA LYS A 483 4.88 2.48 -22.54
C LYS A 483 4.89 3.24 -21.22
N ASN A 484 4.84 4.57 -21.28
CA ASN A 484 4.62 5.43 -20.13
C ASN A 484 3.21 6.02 -20.20
N VAL A 485 2.32 5.61 -19.30
CA VAL A 485 0.94 6.11 -19.25
C VAL A 485 0.85 7.20 -18.19
N VAL A 486 0.62 8.43 -18.63
CA VAL A 486 0.44 9.61 -17.77
C VAL A 486 -0.81 10.36 -18.19
N TYR A 487 -1.66 10.65 -17.21
CA TYR A 487 -2.91 11.39 -17.40
C TYR A 487 -2.66 12.80 -16.87
N GLN A 488 -2.48 13.75 -17.78
CA GLN A 488 -2.13 15.13 -17.41
C GLN A 488 -3.19 15.76 -16.49
N ARG A 489 -4.46 15.42 -16.67
CA ARG A 489 -5.57 15.86 -15.79
C ARG A 489 -5.44 15.38 -14.34
N ALA A 490 -4.77 14.25 -14.08
CA ALA A 490 -4.52 13.80 -12.71
C ALA A 490 -3.43 14.64 -12.00
N LEU A 491 -2.53 15.24 -12.78
CA LEU A 491 -1.42 16.03 -12.26
C LEU A 491 -1.82 17.49 -11.96
N GLN A 492 -2.81 18.01 -12.67
CA GLN A 492 -3.32 19.39 -12.56
C GLN A 492 -4.14 19.64 -11.30
#